data_AF-A0A6C0JXV4-F1
#
_entry.id   AF-A0A6C0JXV4-F1
#
_cell.length_a   1.000
_cell.length_b   1.000
_cell.length_c   1.000
_cell.angle_alpha   90.00
_cell.angle_beta   90.00
_cell.angle_gamma   90.00
#
_symmetry.space_group_name_H-M   'P 1'
#
loop_
_entity.id
_entity.type
_entity.pdbx_description
1 polymer ?
#
loop_
_entity_poly.entity_id
_entity_poly.type
_entity_poly.pdbx_seq_one_letter_code
_entity_poly.pdbx_strand_id
1 'polypeptide(L)'
;MQVYELSLADRDNYLTQIEQQIQAKRNLLLEKRKTLESSINQNQFLEGVRNDYQKYHNYIIKQNQEQMRAMNILNQYLGDIMVSGKLTEKDIHNTRREQGEILGEMDKLKSDLDQIIKQ
;
A
#
# COMPACT_ATOMS: atom_id res chain seq x y z
N MET A 1 -21.23 -4.73 67.70
CA MET A 1 -20.85 -4.93 66.28
C MET A 1 -20.39 -6.37 66.17
N GLN A 2 -21.28 -7.29 65.75
CA GLN A 2 -20.96 -8.71 65.64
C GLN A 2 -20.01 -8.90 64.46
N VAL A 3 -18.75 -9.19 64.75
CA VAL A 3 -17.82 -9.72 63.76
C VAL A 3 -18.28 -11.15 63.52
N TYR A 4 -19.00 -11.39 62.43
CA TYR A 4 -19.30 -12.75 61.98
C TYR A 4 -17.95 -13.42 61.66
N GLU A 5 -17.42 -14.19 62.60
CA GLU A 5 -16.30 -15.07 62.31
C GLU A 5 -16.80 -16.17 61.39
N LEU A 6 -16.42 -16.09 60.11
CA LEU A 6 -16.58 -17.18 59.16
C LEU A 6 -16.09 -18.48 59.80
N SER A 7 -16.89 -19.54 59.70
CA SER A 7 -16.48 -20.86 60.19
C SER A 7 -15.25 -21.33 59.41
N LEU A 8 -14.47 -22.24 59.98
CA LEU A 8 -13.29 -22.80 59.30
C LEU A 8 -13.65 -23.33 57.90
N ALA A 9 -14.79 -24.03 57.79
CA ALA A 9 -15.29 -24.54 56.52
C ALA A 9 -15.64 -23.43 55.51
N ASP A 10 -16.21 -22.31 55.96
CA ASP A 10 -16.52 -21.18 55.08
C ASP A 10 -15.26 -20.47 54.59
N ARG A 11 -14.23 -20.39 55.44
CA ARG A 11 -12.92 -19.84 55.07
C ARG A 11 -12.22 -20.73 54.05
N ASP A 12 -12.26 -22.05 54.23
CA ASP A 12 -11.66 -23.02 53.30
C ASP A 12 -12.38 -23.01 51.94
N ASN A 13 -13.71 -22.93 51.93
CA ASN A 13 -14.48 -22.76 50.70
C ASN A 13 -14.12 -21.46 49.99
N TYR A 14 -13.97 -20.36 50.72
CA TYR A 14 -13.59 -19.07 50.14
C TYR A 14 -12.17 -19.11 49.55
N LEU A 15 -11.21 -19.74 50.24
CA LEU A 15 -9.86 -19.95 49.71
C LEU A 15 -9.88 -20.79 48.43
N THR A 16 -10.66 -21.87 48.41
CA THR A 16 -10.84 -22.72 47.23
C THR A 16 -11.38 -21.92 46.04
N GLN A 17 -12.37 -21.05 46.27
CA GLN A 17 -12.91 -20.16 45.23
C GLN A 17 -11.85 -19.18 44.73
N ILE A 18 -11.05 -18.59 45.62
CA ILE A 18 -9.96 -17.69 45.24
C ILE A 18 -8.94 -18.43 44.36
N GLU A 19 -8.53 -19.64 44.73
CA GLU A 19 -7.58 -20.44 43.96
C GLU A 19 -8.13 -20.75 42.56
N GLN A 20 -9.41 -21.13 42.46
CA GLN A 20 -10.07 -21.34 41.17
C GLN A 20 -10.09 -20.07 40.31
N GLN A 21 -10.39 -18.92 40.91
CA GLN A 21 -10.38 -17.64 40.20
C GLN A 21 -8.96 -17.23 39.75
N ILE A 22 -7.95 -17.47 40.58
CA ILE A 22 -6.54 -17.25 40.21
C ILE A 22 -6.18 -18.12 39.02
N GLN A 23 -6.55 -19.40 39.04
CA GLN A 23 -6.24 -20.32 37.95
C GLN A 23 -6.98 -19.95 36.66
N ALA A 24 -8.25 -19.57 36.75
CA ALA A 24 -9.03 -19.10 35.61
C ALA A 24 -8.41 -17.83 34.98
N LYS A 25 -7.99 -16.87 35.80
CA LYS A 25 -7.31 -15.65 35.31
C LYS A 25 -5.96 -15.95 34.67
N ARG A 26 -5.18 -16.89 35.23
CA ARG A 26 -3.92 -17.35 34.62
C ARG A 26 -4.15 -17.93 33.24
N ASN A 27 -5.14 -18.82 33.10
CA ASN A 27 -5.49 -19.43 31.83
C ASN A 27 -5.94 -18.35 30.81
N LEU A 28 -6.77 -17.40 31.24
CA LEU A 28 -7.20 -16.29 30.39
C LEU A 28 -6.01 -15.45 29.89
N LEU A 29 -5.05 -15.13 30.76
CA LEU A 29 -3.86 -14.35 30.38
C LEU A 29 -3.00 -15.09 29.35
N LEU A 30 -2.85 -16.42 29.49
CA LEU A 30 -2.13 -17.23 28.53
C LEU A 30 -2.81 -17.22 27.15
N GLU A 31 -4.14 -17.35 27.10
CA GLU A 31 -4.88 -17.28 25.84
C GLU A 31 -4.81 -15.89 25.21
N LYS A 32 -4.94 -14.82 26.00
CA LYS A 32 -4.79 -13.44 25.52
C LYS A 32 -3.41 -13.19 24.94
N ARG A 33 -2.34 -13.75 25.55
CA ARG A 33 -0.98 -13.66 25.01
C ARG A 33 -0.87 -14.32 23.64
N LYS A 34 -1.40 -15.54 23.48
CA LYS A 34 -1.41 -16.25 22.19
C LYS A 34 -2.17 -15.46 21.12
N THR A 35 -3.33 -14.91 21.46
CA THR A 35 -4.09 -14.06 20.53
C THR A 35 -3.29 -12.84 20.11
N LEU A 36 -2.64 -12.16 21.08
CA LEU A 36 -1.82 -10.98 20.79
C LEU A 36 -0.64 -11.31 19.88
N GLU A 37 0.07 -12.41 20.14
CA GLU A 37 1.17 -12.88 19.28
C GLU A 37 0.67 -13.14 17.85
N SER A 38 -0.49 -13.79 17.69
CA SER A 38 -1.10 -14.01 16.37
C SER A 38 -1.44 -12.70 15.67
N SER A 39 -2.03 -11.74 16.37
CA SER A 39 -2.35 -10.42 15.81
C SER A 39 -1.11 -9.63 15.42
N ILE A 40 -0.01 -9.71 16.20
CA ILE A 40 1.26 -9.07 15.85
C ILE A 40 1.80 -9.66 14.54
N ASN A 41 1.79 -10.98 14.40
CA ASN A 41 2.27 -11.64 13.18
C ASN A 41 1.42 -11.26 11.95
N GLN A 42 0.10 -11.19 12.12
CA GLN A 42 -0.81 -10.71 11.07
C GLN A 42 -0.52 -9.26 10.69
N ASN A 43 -0.30 -8.38 11.67
CA ASN A 43 0.03 -6.99 11.42
C ASN A 43 1.36 -6.83 10.67
N GLN A 44 2.39 -7.60 11.05
CA GLN A 44 3.68 -7.60 10.34
C GLN A 44 3.52 -8.07 8.88
N PHE A 45 2.71 -9.12 8.66
CA PHE A 45 2.40 -9.58 7.31
C PHE A 45 1.68 -8.48 6.49
N LEU A 46 0.65 -7.86 7.06
CA LEU A 46 -0.10 -6.78 6.40
C LEU A 46 0.78 -5.55 6.12
N GLU A 47 1.73 -5.25 7.00
CA GLU A 47 2.72 -4.20 6.76
C GLU A 47 3.63 -4.55 5.58
N GLY A 48 4.08 -5.82 5.47
CA GLY A 48 4.78 -6.32 4.31
C GLY A 48 3.99 -6.13 3.01
N VAL A 49 2.73 -6.56 3.00
CA VAL A 49 1.82 -6.39 1.86
C VAL A 49 1.67 -4.91 1.50
N ARG A 50 1.38 -4.03 2.46
CA ARG A 50 1.27 -2.59 2.23
C ARG A 50 2.54 -2.02 1.58
N ASN A 51 3.71 -2.42 2.09
CA ASN A 51 4.98 -1.94 1.57
C ASN A 51 5.22 -2.39 0.13
N ASP A 52 4.78 -3.60 -0.25
CA ASP A 52 4.90 -4.08 -1.62
C ASP A 52 3.93 -3.35 -2.57
N TYR A 53 2.71 -3.05 -2.14
CA TYR A 53 1.80 -2.18 -2.89
C TYR A 53 2.41 -0.79 -3.11
N GLN A 54 3.02 -0.19 -2.08
CA GLN A 54 3.69 1.11 -2.20
C GLN A 54 4.85 1.06 -3.21
N LYS A 55 5.69 0.00 -3.16
CA LYS A 55 6.80 -0.17 -4.11
C LYS A 55 6.27 -0.27 -5.54
N TYR A 56 5.21 -1.06 -5.76
CA TYR A 56 4.64 -1.24 -7.08
C TYR A 56 4.01 0.05 -7.62
N HIS A 57 3.28 0.75 -6.76
CA HIS A 57 2.73 2.07 -7.08
C HIS A 57 3.83 3.07 -7.50
N ASN A 58 4.90 3.18 -6.70
CA ASN A 58 6.04 4.04 -7.03
C ASN A 58 6.73 3.62 -8.33
N TYR A 59 6.82 2.31 -8.60
CA TYR A 59 7.38 1.78 -9.83
C TYR A 59 6.54 2.18 -11.05
N ILE A 60 5.21 2.08 -10.98
CA ILE A 60 4.31 2.51 -12.06
C ILE A 60 4.48 4.00 -12.35
N ILE A 61 4.49 4.84 -11.31
CA ILE A 61 4.72 6.29 -11.47
C ILE A 61 6.03 6.54 -12.20
N LYS A 62 7.10 5.86 -11.78
CA LYS A 62 8.43 6.00 -12.40
C LYS A 62 8.41 5.58 -13.88
N GLN A 63 7.80 4.44 -14.20
CA GLN A 63 7.72 3.96 -15.59
C GLN A 63 6.95 4.94 -16.48
N ASN A 64 5.81 5.46 -16.02
CA ASN A 64 5.02 6.44 -16.77
C ASN A 64 5.81 7.76 -16.98
N GLN A 65 6.56 8.21 -15.98
CA GLN A 65 7.44 9.38 -16.13
C GLN A 65 8.58 9.14 -17.13
N GLU A 66 9.18 7.95 -17.12
CA GLU A 66 10.21 7.56 -18.10
C GLU A 66 9.64 7.48 -19.52
N GLN A 67 8.44 6.92 -19.69
CA GLN A 67 7.73 6.88 -20.96
C GLN A 67 7.42 8.29 -21.49
N MET A 68 6.94 9.20 -20.63
CA MET A 68 6.74 10.61 -20.97
C MET A 68 8.03 11.30 -21.45
N ARG A 69 9.17 11.01 -20.82
CA ARG A 69 10.47 11.54 -21.26
C ARG A 69 10.86 10.99 -22.64
N ALA A 70 10.71 9.69 -22.86
CA ALA A 70 11.01 9.07 -24.14
C ALA A 70 10.13 9.65 -25.28
N MET A 71 8.83 9.82 -25.02
CA MET A 71 7.90 10.43 -25.97
C MET A 71 8.28 11.89 -26.30
N ASN A 72 8.70 12.67 -25.30
CA ASN A 72 9.21 14.04 -25.54
C ASN A 72 10.44 14.05 -26.45
N ILE A 73 11.39 13.13 -26.23
CA ILE A 73 12.59 13.00 -27.07
C ILE A 73 12.21 12.66 -28.51
N LEU A 74 11.28 11.71 -28.70
CA LEU A 74 10.77 11.36 -30.04
C LEU A 74 10.10 12.56 -30.70
N ASN A 75 9.23 13.26 -29.99
CA ASN A 75 8.52 14.43 -30.50
C ASN A 75 9.50 15.55 -30.93
N GLN A 76 10.53 15.81 -30.13
CA GLN A 76 11.59 16.77 -30.47
C GLN A 76 12.37 16.33 -31.70
N TYR A 77 12.78 15.06 -31.78
CA TYR A 77 13.50 14.52 -32.93
C TYR A 77 12.68 14.64 -34.24
N LEU A 78 11.37 14.34 -34.19
CA LEU A 78 10.47 14.54 -35.33
C LEU A 78 10.41 16.01 -35.74
N GLY A 79 10.40 16.93 -34.77
CA GLY A 79 10.47 18.37 -35.02
C GLY A 79 11.76 18.78 -35.74
N ASP A 80 12.91 18.31 -35.25
CA ASP A 80 14.22 18.63 -35.81
C ASP A 80 14.36 18.11 -37.25
N ILE A 81 13.88 16.89 -37.54
CA ILE A 81 13.91 16.33 -38.89
C ILE A 81 13.08 17.20 -39.86
N MET A 82 11.87 17.60 -39.47
CA MET A 82 11.01 18.46 -40.31
C MET A 82 11.66 19.80 -40.64
N VAL A 83 12.34 20.43 -39.67
CA VAL A 83 13.03 21.72 -39.87
C VAL A 83 14.32 21.57 -40.68
N SER A 84 15.00 20.43 -40.59
CA SER A 84 16.28 20.18 -41.28
C SER A 84 16.18 20.08 -42.82
N GLY A 85 14.97 20.15 -43.39
CA GLY A 85 14.75 20.14 -44.85
C GLY A 85 15.02 18.79 -45.51
N LYS A 86 15.18 17.72 -44.73
CA LYS A 86 15.49 16.35 -45.22
C LYS A 86 14.27 15.58 -45.70
N LEU A 87 13.08 16.14 -45.58
CA LEU A 87 11.80 15.47 -45.82
C LEU A 87 11.07 16.05 -47.03
N THR A 88 10.38 15.18 -47.77
CA THR A 88 9.41 15.64 -48.79
C THR A 88 8.15 16.20 -48.12
N GLU A 89 7.34 16.95 -48.86
CA GLU A 89 6.08 17.51 -48.33
C GLU A 89 5.12 16.43 -47.80
N LYS A 90 5.12 15.25 -48.44
CA LYS A 90 4.37 14.08 -47.98
C LYS A 90 4.91 13.53 -46.66
N ASP A 91 6.23 13.48 -46.49
CA ASP A 91 6.85 13.02 -45.25
C ASP A 91 6.59 14.00 -44.11
N ILE A 92 6.64 15.31 -44.37
CA ILE A 92 6.27 16.34 -43.38
C ILE A 92 4.82 16.14 -42.90
N HIS A 93 3.89 15.87 -43.82
CA HIS A 93 2.50 15.60 -43.45
C HIS A 93 2.38 14.36 -42.56
N ASN A 94 3.07 13.27 -42.90
CA ASN A 94 3.07 12.04 -42.10
C ASN A 94 3.69 12.26 -40.72
N THR A 95 4.83 12.95 -40.64
CA THR A 95 5.50 13.26 -39.38
C THR A 95 4.64 14.14 -38.46
N ARG A 96 3.88 15.09 -39.00
CA ARG A 96 2.91 15.87 -38.20
C ARG A 96 1.80 15.01 -37.61
N ARG A 97 1.32 14.02 -38.37
CA ARG A 97 0.31 13.07 -37.88
C ARG A 97 0.88 12.23 -36.73
N GLU A 98 2.09 11.71 -36.89
CA GLU A 98 2.80 10.94 -35.85
C GLU A 98 3.05 11.78 -34.58
N GLN A 99 3.45 13.05 -34.72
CA GLN A 99 3.55 13.96 -33.57
C GLN A 99 2.20 14.14 -32.87
N GLY A 100 1.10 14.29 -33.63
CA GLY A 100 -0.24 14.40 -33.06
C GLY A 100 -0.65 13.16 -32.26
N GLU A 101 -0.32 11.97 -32.78
CA GLU A 101 -0.54 10.70 -32.08
C GLU A 101 0.30 10.62 -30.78
N ILE A 102 1.59 10.98 -30.83
CA ILE A 102 2.46 11.02 -29.64
C ILE A 102 1.92 11.96 -28.57
N LEU A 103 1.53 13.18 -28.96
CA LEU A 103 0.98 14.18 -28.04
C LEU A 103 -0.34 13.69 -27.40
N GLY A 104 -1.20 13.06 -28.19
CA GLY A 104 -2.44 12.47 -27.67
C GLY A 104 -2.20 11.36 -26.65
N GLU A 105 -1.21 10.49 -26.88
CA GLU A 105 -0.83 9.46 -25.90
C GLU A 105 -0.17 10.06 -24.64
N MET A 106 0.62 11.13 -24.79
CA MET A 106 1.18 11.85 -23.64
C MET A 106 0.09 12.47 -22.76
N ASP A 107 -0.97 13.02 -23.34
CA ASP A 107 -2.09 13.58 -22.59
C ASP A 107 -2.84 12.50 -21.79
N LYS A 108 -3.02 11.30 -22.37
CA LYS A 108 -3.59 10.15 -21.66
C LYS A 108 -2.71 9.71 -20.49
N LEU A 109 -1.41 9.52 -20.73
CA LEU A 109 -0.44 9.14 -19.69
C LEU A 109 -0.40 10.16 -18.55
N LYS A 110 -0.53 11.44 -18.86
CA LYS A 110 -0.60 12.51 -17.85
C LYS A 110 -1.87 12.40 -17.02
N SER A 111 -3.02 12.15 -17.64
CA SER A 111 -4.28 11.91 -16.93
C SER A 111 -4.19 10.68 -16.02
N ASP A 112 -3.59 9.59 -16.51
CA ASP A 112 -3.41 8.36 -15.74
C ASP A 112 -2.48 8.58 -14.54
N LEU A 113 -1.38 9.32 -14.73
CA LEU A 113 -0.47 9.72 -13.65
C LEU A 113 -1.19 10.58 -12.60
N ASP A 114 -1.97 11.57 -13.03
CA ASP A 114 -2.73 12.43 -12.13
C ASP A 114 -3.77 11.63 -11.31
N GLN A 115 -4.38 10.61 -11.92
CA GLN A 115 -5.31 9.72 -11.22
C GLN A 115 -4.59 8.81 -10.21
N ILE A 116 -3.44 8.25 -10.59
CA ILE A 116 -2.64 7.39 -9.71
C ILE A 116 -2.10 8.17 -8.52
N ILE A 117 -1.58 9.38 -8.72
CA ILE A 117 -0.99 10.22 -7.65
C ILE A 117 -2.05 10.72 -6.65
N LYS A 118 -3.31 10.91 -7.09
CA LYS A 118 -4.40 11.40 -6.23
C LYS A 118 -5.04 10.31 -5.36
N GLN A 119 -4.75 9.03 -5.59
CA GLN A 119 -5.20 7.91 -4.76
C GLN A 119 -4.27 7.70 -3.57
#